data_AF-A0A1R4GPR0-F1
#
_entry.id   AF-A0A1R4GPR0-F1
#
_cell.length_a   1.000
_cell.length_b   1.000
_cell.length_c   1.000
_cell.angle_alpha   90.00
_cell.angle_beta   90.00
_cell.angle_gamma   90.00
#
_symmetry.space_group_name_H-M   'P 1'
#
loop_
_entity.id
_entity.type
_entity.pdbx_description
1 polymer ?
#
loop_
_entity_poly.entity_id
_entity_poly.type
_entity_poly.pdbx_seq_one_letter_code
_entity_poly.pdbx_strand_id
1 'polypeptide(L)'
;MSGAGTRPTASLRLGPALRAERIKLRTLPAALATVIATPLAGAALGAAFAASARDGAALESVLASAMPFLQIGTILLAVYAVASEYSGRQISASLRAVPRRGALLAAKGALALASTAVLAAVAVLATAAGAAAVLLADGFDSLAEADWARMLGGIAYLVLIGALAFGFALLVRRLMPALAGMLTAVLILSPLLRAQTEHARWLPDAAGSQLFAAGGDPVLTPLGGALVLLAWVVAVGAAGALRFARSDA
;
A
#
# COMPACT_ATOMS: atom_id res chain seq x y z
N MET A 1 16.39 57.81 6.69
CA MET A 1 14.99 57.35 6.53
C MET A 1 15.03 55.84 6.34
N SER A 2 14.49 55.11 7.32
CA SER A 2 14.62 53.66 7.50
C SER A 2 13.62 52.91 6.60
N GLY A 3 14.13 52.07 5.69
CA GLY A 3 13.31 51.16 4.89
C GLY A 3 13.09 49.85 5.65
N ALA A 4 11.95 49.74 6.34
CA ALA A 4 11.53 48.51 7.00
C ALA A 4 11.14 47.45 5.95
N GLY A 5 12.08 46.59 5.58
CA GLY A 5 11.82 45.38 4.80
C GLY A 5 10.96 44.41 5.62
N THR A 6 9.68 44.33 5.29
CA THR A 6 8.79 43.29 5.81
C THR A 6 9.26 41.93 5.29
N ARG A 7 9.96 41.18 6.13
CA ARG A 7 10.30 39.77 5.86
C ARG A 7 8.99 38.99 5.72
N PRO A 8 8.72 38.31 4.59
CA PRO A 8 7.53 37.50 4.45
C PRO A 8 7.57 36.38 5.49
N THR A 9 6.57 36.34 6.36
CA THR A 9 6.37 35.25 7.31
C THR A 9 6.07 33.97 6.52
N ALA A 10 7.04 33.05 6.51
CA ALA A 10 6.95 31.76 5.86
C ALA A 10 5.95 30.86 6.60
N SER A 11 4.65 31.05 6.32
CA SER A 11 3.60 30.15 6.74
C SER A 11 3.83 28.77 6.13
N LEU A 12 3.55 27.70 6.90
CA LEU A 12 3.63 26.30 6.48
C LEU A 12 2.77 26.06 5.24
N ARG A 13 3.35 26.15 4.04
CA ARG A 13 2.67 25.90 2.76
C ARG A 13 2.52 24.40 2.49
N LEU A 14 1.90 23.67 3.41
CA LEU A 14 1.52 22.26 3.23
C LEU A 14 0.49 22.12 2.09
N GLY A 15 -0.43 23.08 1.96
CA GLY A 15 -1.48 23.07 0.92
C GLY A 15 -0.93 23.05 -0.52
N PRO A 16 -0.04 23.99 -0.90
CA PRO A 16 0.58 23.96 -2.23
C PRO A 16 1.40 22.70 -2.53
N ALA A 17 2.10 22.15 -1.54
CA ALA A 17 2.88 20.91 -1.69
C ALA A 17 1.96 19.69 -1.94
N LEU A 18 0.89 19.54 -1.14
CA LEU A 18 -0.10 18.49 -1.34
C LEU A 18 -0.81 18.60 -2.69
N ARG A 19 -1.11 19.83 -3.15
CA ARG A 19 -1.73 20.06 -4.45
C ARG A 19 -0.81 19.65 -5.60
N ALA A 20 0.48 19.94 -5.50
CA ALA A 20 1.47 19.55 -6.51
C ALA A 20 1.61 18.02 -6.58
N GLU A 21 1.71 17.34 -5.44
CA GLU A 21 1.79 15.87 -5.39
C GLU A 21 0.51 15.20 -5.93
N ARG A 22 -0.67 15.75 -5.64
CA ARG A 22 -1.94 15.25 -6.20
C ARG A 22 -2.00 15.36 -7.72
N ILE A 23 -1.48 16.45 -8.29
CA ILE A 23 -1.41 16.62 -9.75
C ILE A 23 -0.45 15.59 -10.35
N LYS A 24 0.74 15.39 -9.75
CA LYS A 24 1.72 14.40 -10.23
C LYS A 24 1.15 12.98 -10.30
N LEU A 25 0.51 12.52 -9.23
CA LEU A 25 -0.10 11.18 -9.18
C LEU A 25 -1.19 11.04 -10.25
N ARG A 26 -1.96 12.09 -10.48
CA ARG A 26 -3.01 12.12 -11.52
C ARG A 26 -2.46 12.19 -12.93
N THR A 27 -1.28 12.75 -13.15
CA THR A 27 -0.69 12.87 -14.49
C THR A 27 0.15 11.67 -14.89
N LEU A 28 0.41 10.72 -13.97
CA LEU A 28 1.19 9.52 -14.27
C LEU A 28 0.27 8.43 -14.83
N PRO A 29 0.37 8.05 -16.13
CA PRO A 29 -0.55 7.09 -16.72
C PRO A 29 -0.51 5.72 -16.04
N ALA A 30 0.68 5.30 -15.60
CA ALA A 30 0.87 4.05 -14.86
C ALA A 30 0.17 4.06 -13.48
N ALA A 31 0.12 5.20 -12.79
CA ALA A 31 -0.58 5.30 -11.52
C ALA A 31 -2.10 5.26 -11.73
N LEU A 32 -2.62 5.98 -12.73
CA LEU A 32 -4.04 5.90 -13.11
C LEU A 32 -4.44 4.50 -13.55
N ALA A 33 -3.64 3.87 -14.39
CA ALA A 33 -3.85 2.49 -14.81
C ALA A 33 -3.87 1.55 -13.61
N THR A 34 -2.99 1.74 -12.62
CA THR A 34 -2.99 0.92 -11.39
C THR A 34 -4.25 1.16 -10.54
N VAL A 35 -4.66 2.40 -10.37
CA VAL A 35 -5.86 2.76 -9.59
C VAL A 35 -7.14 2.21 -10.20
N ILE A 36 -7.20 2.10 -11.54
CA ILE A 36 -8.35 1.53 -12.25
C ILE A 36 -8.25 0.00 -12.33
N ALA A 37 -7.08 -0.53 -12.68
CA ALA A 37 -6.90 -1.96 -12.90
C ALA A 37 -7.00 -2.77 -11.60
N THR A 38 -6.54 -2.24 -10.46
CA THR A 38 -6.54 -3.01 -9.20
C THR A 38 -7.96 -3.34 -8.73
N PRO A 39 -8.92 -2.39 -8.66
CA PRO A 39 -10.30 -2.73 -8.30
C PRO A 39 -11.01 -3.58 -9.35
N LEU A 40 -10.76 -3.35 -10.64
CA LEU A 40 -11.35 -4.19 -11.71
C LEU A 40 -10.85 -5.63 -11.64
N ALA A 41 -9.54 -5.81 -11.45
CA ALA A 41 -8.94 -7.12 -11.22
C ALA A 41 -9.48 -7.74 -9.92
N GLY A 42 -9.64 -6.95 -8.86
CA GLY A 42 -10.26 -7.39 -7.61
C GLY A 42 -11.67 -7.93 -7.82
N ALA A 43 -12.54 -7.18 -8.49
CA ALA A 43 -13.89 -7.63 -8.82
C ALA A 43 -13.89 -8.92 -9.66
N ALA A 44 -13.06 -8.99 -10.70
CA ALA A 44 -12.93 -10.18 -11.53
C ALA A 44 -12.42 -11.40 -10.76
N LEU A 45 -11.41 -11.22 -9.89
CA LEU A 45 -10.88 -12.27 -9.03
C LEU A 45 -11.89 -12.71 -7.98
N GLY A 46 -12.61 -11.77 -7.36
CA GLY A 46 -13.67 -12.07 -6.41
C GLY A 46 -14.76 -12.95 -7.03
N ALA A 47 -15.22 -12.59 -8.23
CA ALA A 47 -16.17 -13.40 -9.00
C ALA A 47 -15.57 -14.78 -9.37
N ALA A 48 -14.35 -14.82 -9.87
CA ALA A 48 -13.70 -16.06 -10.29
C ALA A 48 -13.46 -17.02 -9.11
N PHE A 49 -12.98 -16.51 -7.98
CA PHE A 49 -12.77 -17.31 -6.78
C PHE A 49 -14.09 -17.79 -6.17
N ALA A 50 -15.12 -16.94 -6.12
CA ALA A 50 -16.46 -17.34 -5.68
C ALA A 50 -17.03 -18.45 -6.57
N ALA A 51 -16.94 -18.31 -7.90
CA ALA A 51 -17.41 -19.32 -8.85
C ALA A 51 -16.63 -20.65 -8.78
N SER A 52 -15.35 -20.58 -8.39
CA SER A 52 -14.52 -21.77 -8.20
C SER A 52 -14.72 -22.46 -6.84
N ALA A 53 -15.36 -21.77 -5.90
CA ALA A 53 -15.57 -22.28 -4.57
C ALA A 53 -16.72 -23.29 -4.60
N ARG A 54 -16.55 -24.41 -3.89
CA ARG A 54 -17.63 -25.39 -3.72
C ARG A 54 -18.67 -24.83 -2.75
N ASP A 55 -19.91 -25.32 -2.82
CA ASP A 55 -21.04 -24.89 -2.00
C ASP A 55 -20.64 -24.56 -0.54
N GLY A 56 -20.95 -23.34 -0.08
CA GLY A 56 -20.69 -22.90 1.29
C GLY A 56 -19.42 -22.08 1.52
N ALA A 57 -18.80 -21.52 0.49
CA ALA A 57 -17.61 -20.70 0.65
C ALA A 57 -17.92 -19.33 1.27
N ALA A 58 -17.31 -19.06 2.42
CA ALA A 58 -17.46 -17.79 3.12
C ALA A 58 -16.70 -16.65 2.39
N LEU A 59 -17.26 -15.44 2.42
CA LEU A 59 -16.75 -14.28 1.68
C LEU A 59 -15.29 -13.96 2.04
N GLU A 60 -14.92 -14.11 3.30
CA GLU A 60 -13.55 -13.88 3.79
C GLU A 60 -12.52 -14.85 3.17
N SER A 61 -12.91 -16.06 2.80
CA SER A 61 -12.04 -17.03 2.14
C SER A 61 -11.74 -16.63 0.69
N VAL A 62 -12.76 -16.10 0.00
CA VAL A 62 -12.65 -15.54 -1.35
C VAL A 62 -11.75 -14.30 -1.32
N LEU A 63 -11.99 -13.40 -0.35
CA LEU A 63 -11.15 -12.23 -0.13
C LEU A 63 -9.71 -12.63 0.15
N ALA A 64 -9.47 -13.57 1.09
CA ALA A 64 -8.12 -14.02 1.42
C ALA A 64 -7.36 -14.57 0.20
N SER A 65 -8.06 -15.26 -0.70
CA SER A 65 -7.49 -15.80 -1.95
C SER A 65 -7.11 -14.71 -2.96
N ALA A 66 -7.85 -13.60 -2.99
CA ALA A 66 -7.58 -12.45 -3.86
C ALA A 66 -6.48 -11.50 -3.34
N MET A 67 -6.20 -11.49 -2.02
CA MET A 67 -5.28 -10.51 -1.42
C MET A 67 -3.86 -10.47 -2.02
N PRO A 68 -3.22 -11.61 -2.38
CA PRO A 68 -1.90 -11.59 -3.01
C PRO A 68 -1.84 -10.82 -4.32
N PHE A 69 -2.97 -10.65 -5.00
CA PHE A 69 -3.09 -9.87 -6.23
C PHE A 69 -3.37 -8.39 -5.95
N LEU A 70 -4.23 -8.09 -4.97
CA LEU A 70 -4.54 -6.70 -4.60
C LEU A 70 -3.31 -5.95 -4.07
N GLN A 71 -2.44 -6.65 -3.32
CA GLN A 71 -1.21 -6.04 -2.82
C GLN A 71 -0.28 -5.58 -3.94
N ILE A 72 -0.29 -6.21 -5.12
CA ILE A 72 0.52 -5.79 -6.28
C ILE A 72 0.16 -4.35 -6.65
N GLY A 73 -1.14 -4.06 -6.74
CA GLY A 73 -1.65 -2.72 -7.02
C GLY A 73 -1.21 -1.69 -5.97
N THR A 74 -1.26 -2.05 -4.68
CA THR A 74 -0.82 -1.15 -3.61
C THR A 74 0.68 -0.92 -3.60
N ILE A 75 1.50 -1.94 -3.88
CA ILE A 75 2.94 -1.83 -4.01
C ILE A 75 3.28 -0.93 -5.20
N LEU A 76 2.65 -1.15 -6.36
CA LEU A 76 2.84 -0.32 -7.54
C LEU A 76 2.53 1.15 -7.23
N LEU A 77 1.35 1.44 -6.67
CA LEU A 77 0.95 2.82 -6.35
C LEU A 77 1.90 3.48 -5.34
N ALA A 78 2.26 2.78 -4.27
CA ALA A 78 3.16 3.29 -3.23
C ALA A 78 4.55 3.59 -3.78
N VAL A 79 5.09 2.71 -4.63
CA VAL A 79 6.41 2.90 -5.24
C VAL A 79 6.37 4.01 -6.30
N TYR A 80 5.29 4.14 -7.09
CA TYR A 80 5.12 5.26 -8.03
C TYR A 80 5.06 6.61 -7.33
N ALA A 81 4.46 6.68 -6.14
CA ALA A 81 4.43 7.89 -5.34
C ALA A 81 5.85 8.39 -5.01
N VAL A 82 6.82 7.49 -4.80
CA VAL A 82 8.23 7.85 -4.60
C VAL A 82 8.95 8.10 -5.92
N ALA A 83 8.77 7.20 -6.88
CA ALA A 83 9.56 7.10 -8.10
C ALA A 83 9.22 8.13 -9.19
N SER A 84 8.07 8.78 -9.13
CA SER A 84 7.69 9.87 -10.05
C SER A 84 8.69 11.04 -10.06
N GLU A 85 9.54 11.16 -9.03
CA GLU A 85 10.65 12.12 -8.98
C GLU A 85 11.93 11.66 -9.69
N TYR A 86 12.10 10.35 -9.91
CA TYR A 86 13.33 9.77 -10.43
C TYR A 86 13.22 9.32 -11.90
N SER A 87 12.01 9.15 -12.45
CA SER A 87 11.79 8.71 -13.84
C SER A 87 11.77 9.85 -14.87
N GLY A 88 11.54 11.08 -14.44
CA GLY A 88 11.63 12.27 -15.29
C GLY A 88 12.94 13.01 -15.04
N ARG A 89 13.74 13.29 -16.07
CA ARG A 89 14.96 14.11 -16.01
C ARG A 89 14.70 15.56 -15.57
N GLN A 90 14.34 15.80 -14.31
CA GLN A 90 14.30 17.14 -13.68
C GLN A 90 14.76 17.08 -12.23
N ILE A 91 16.02 16.67 -12.03
CA ILE A 91 16.68 16.76 -10.72
C ILE A 91 16.98 18.23 -10.33
N SER A 92 16.79 19.24 -11.21
CA SER A 92 17.40 20.57 -11.00
C SER A 92 16.50 21.74 -10.60
N ALA A 93 15.18 21.62 -10.43
CA ALA A 93 14.33 22.80 -10.15
C ALA A 93 13.75 22.92 -8.72
N SER A 94 13.58 21.84 -7.96
CA SER A 94 12.93 21.92 -6.63
C SER A 94 13.87 22.12 -5.45
N LEU A 95 15.16 21.80 -5.59
CA LEU A 95 16.14 21.83 -4.48
C LEU A 95 16.61 23.23 -4.06
N ARG A 96 16.11 24.31 -4.68
CA ARG A 96 16.52 25.70 -4.34
C ARG A 96 15.54 26.50 -3.47
N ALA A 97 14.34 26.00 -3.15
CA ALA A 97 13.29 26.87 -2.58
C ALA A 97 12.59 26.38 -1.29
N VAL A 98 12.88 25.18 -0.76
CA VAL A 98 12.17 24.66 0.43
C VAL A 98 13.14 24.36 1.59
N PRO A 99 13.22 25.22 2.62
CA PRO A 99 14.15 25.05 3.75
C PRO A 99 13.71 23.99 4.78
N ARG A 100 12.65 23.19 4.52
CA ARG A 100 12.09 22.21 5.48
C ARG A 100 11.83 20.84 4.85
N ARG A 101 12.91 20.07 4.71
CA ARG A 101 12.96 18.78 4.01
C ARG A 101 12.12 17.67 4.67
N GLY A 102 12.02 17.68 6.00
CA GLY A 102 11.17 16.74 6.74
C GLY A 102 9.67 16.96 6.51
N ALA A 103 9.23 18.21 6.34
CA ALA A 103 7.82 18.53 6.09
C ALA A 103 7.36 18.05 4.70
N LEU A 104 8.25 18.10 3.69
CA LEU A 104 7.98 17.57 2.36
C LEU A 104 7.83 16.04 2.40
N LEU A 105 8.76 15.35 3.08
CA LEU A 105 8.70 13.89 3.22
C LEU A 105 7.43 13.44 3.97
N ALA A 106 7.06 14.16 5.04
CA ALA A 106 5.84 13.90 5.79
C ALA A 106 4.57 14.12 4.94
N ALA A 107 4.49 15.22 4.18
CA ALA A 107 3.36 15.50 3.29
C ALA A 107 3.24 14.44 2.18
N LYS A 108 4.38 14.02 1.61
CA LYS A 108 4.44 12.98 0.57
C LYS A 108 4.03 11.62 1.11
N GLY A 109 4.56 11.23 2.27
CA GLY A 109 4.18 10.01 2.96
C GLY A 109 2.69 9.99 3.29
N ALA A 110 2.15 11.09 3.84
CA ALA A 110 0.73 11.20 4.15
C ALA A 110 -0.17 11.04 2.91
N LEU A 111 0.18 11.68 1.78
CA LEU A 111 -0.60 11.53 0.55
C LEU A 111 -0.47 10.13 -0.06
N ALA A 112 0.72 9.52 -0.05
CA ALA A 112 0.93 8.16 -0.52
C ALA A 112 0.12 7.16 0.31
N LEU A 113 0.14 7.29 1.63
CA LEU A 113 -0.65 6.48 2.55
C LEU A 113 -2.15 6.67 2.31
N ALA A 114 -2.63 7.92 2.22
CA ALA A 114 -4.03 8.21 1.96
C ALA A 114 -4.51 7.64 0.61
N SER A 115 -3.71 7.80 -0.46
CA SER A 115 -4.03 7.26 -1.78
C SER A 115 -4.06 5.72 -1.77
N THR A 116 -3.11 5.11 -1.06
CA THR A 116 -3.05 3.65 -0.88
C THR A 116 -4.24 3.15 -0.07
N ALA A 117 -4.66 3.85 0.98
CA ALA A 117 -5.83 3.50 1.78
C ALA A 117 -7.13 3.56 0.98
N VAL A 118 -7.30 4.60 0.16
CA VAL A 118 -8.43 4.69 -0.76
C VAL A 118 -8.39 3.52 -1.77
N LEU A 119 -7.23 3.26 -2.39
CA LEU A 119 -7.10 2.15 -3.34
C LEU A 119 -7.40 0.80 -2.68
N ALA A 120 -6.85 0.54 -1.49
CA ALA A 120 -7.07 -0.68 -0.74
C ALA A 120 -8.54 -0.89 -0.41
N ALA A 121 -9.21 0.14 0.11
CA ALA A 121 -10.64 0.07 0.42
C ALA A 121 -11.47 -0.22 -0.84
N VAL A 122 -11.24 0.52 -1.92
CA VAL A 122 -11.97 0.32 -3.18
C VAL A 122 -11.70 -1.06 -3.78
N ALA A 123 -10.45 -1.54 -3.74
CA ALA A 123 -10.10 -2.84 -4.28
C ALA A 123 -10.72 -4.01 -3.48
N VAL A 124 -10.70 -3.94 -2.15
CA VAL A 124 -11.34 -4.94 -1.28
C VAL A 124 -12.86 -4.93 -1.48
N LEU A 125 -13.49 -3.75 -1.49
CA LEU A 125 -14.93 -3.63 -1.72
C LEU A 125 -15.34 -4.12 -3.13
N ALA A 126 -14.55 -3.81 -4.15
CA ALA A 126 -14.79 -4.31 -5.50
C ALA A 126 -14.66 -5.83 -5.58
N THR A 127 -13.69 -6.42 -4.88
CA THR A 127 -13.55 -7.87 -4.76
C THR A 127 -14.75 -8.51 -4.07
N ALA A 128 -15.19 -7.93 -2.95
CA ALA A 128 -16.38 -8.38 -2.24
C ALA A 128 -17.64 -8.29 -3.11
N ALA A 129 -17.80 -7.19 -3.88
CA ALA A 129 -18.91 -7.01 -4.79
C ALA A 129 -18.89 -8.03 -5.94
N GLY A 130 -17.72 -8.31 -6.51
CA GLY A 130 -17.55 -9.35 -7.54
C GLY A 130 -17.90 -10.75 -7.02
N ALA A 131 -17.48 -11.08 -5.81
CA ALA A 131 -17.84 -12.33 -5.15
C ALA A 131 -19.35 -12.42 -4.86
N ALA A 132 -19.93 -11.37 -4.27
CA ALA A 132 -21.35 -11.31 -3.95
C ALA A 132 -22.23 -11.43 -5.20
N ALA A 133 -21.83 -10.85 -6.33
CA ALA A 133 -22.57 -10.97 -7.59
C ALA A 133 -22.72 -12.43 -8.08
N VAL A 134 -21.76 -13.29 -7.77
CA VAL A 134 -21.82 -14.73 -8.06
C VAL A 134 -22.63 -15.45 -7.00
N LEU A 135 -22.32 -15.23 -5.72
CA LEU A 135 -22.97 -15.94 -4.59
C LEU A 135 -24.47 -15.64 -4.47
N LEU A 136 -24.90 -14.41 -4.74
CA LEU A 136 -26.32 -14.04 -4.72
C LEU A 136 -27.11 -14.75 -5.83
N ALA A 137 -26.47 -15.10 -6.95
CA ALA A 137 -27.10 -15.87 -8.02
C ALA A 137 -27.41 -17.31 -7.58
N ASP A 138 -26.70 -17.82 -6.57
CA ASP A 138 -26.85 -19.16 -6.00
C ASP A 138 -27.70 -19.18 -4.70
N GLY A 139 -28.35 -18.06 -4.35
CA GLY A 139 -29.25 -17.97 -3.19
C GLY A 139 -28.58 -17.69 -1.85
N PHE A 140 -27.30 -17.32 -1.85
CA PHE A 140 -26.56 -16.91 -0.64
C PHE A 140 -26.76 -15.44 -0.31
N ASP A 141 -27.24 -15.13 0.89
CA ASP A 141 -27.34 -13.74 1.41
C ASP A 141 -25.97 -13.26 1.95
N SER A 142 -24.96 -13.34 1.08
CA SER A 142 -23.51 -13.31 1.39
C SER A 142 -22.97 -12.04 2.07
N LEU A 143 -23.70 -10.92 2.01
CA LEU A 143 -23.27 -9.65 2.60
C LEU A 143 -23.67 -9.50 4.07
N ALA A 144 -24.74 -10.16 4.51
CA ALA A 144 -25.18 -10.13 5.91
C ALA A 144 -24.27 -10.97 6.81
N GLU A 145 -23.66 -12.02 6.26
CA GLU A 145 -22.76 -12.95 6.94
C GLU A 145 -21.27 -12.55 6.84
N ALA A 146 -20.98 -11.41 6.19
CA ALA A 146 -19.61 -10.96 5.99
C ALA A 146 -18.89 -10.67 7.32
N ASP A 147 -17.71 -11.27 7.50
CA ASP A 147 -16.81 -10.89 8.60
C ASP A 147 -16.16 -9.52 8.31
N TRP A 148 -16.83 -8.46 8.77
CA TRP A 148 -16.35 -7.08 8.64
C TRP A 148 -14.99 -6.85 9.29
N ALA A 149 -14.63 -7.59 10.34
CA ALA A 149 -13.34 -7.45 10.99
C ALA A 149 -12.21 -7.97 10.07
N ARG A 150 -12.42 -9.10 9.38
CA ARG A 150 -11.46 -9.62 8.39
C ARG A 150 -11.38 -8.73 7.17
N MET A 151 -12.50 -8.15 6.73
CA MET A 151 -12.49 -7.23 5.60
C MET A 151 -11.72 -5.93 5.91
N LEU A 152 -11.99 -5.31 7.07
CA LEU A 152 -11.22 -4.15 7.55
C LEU A 152 -9.75 -4.50 7.79
N GLY A 153 -9.47 -5.71 8.29
CA GLY A 153 -8.13 -6.23 8.43
C GLY A 153 -7.39 -6.36 7.09
N GLY A 154 -8.07 -6.80 6.02
CA GLY A 154 -7.52 -6.85 4.67
C GLY A 154 -7.18 -5.46 4.13
N ILE A 155 -8.03 -4.47 4.38
CA ILE A 155 -7.74 -3.07 4.03
C ILE A 155 -6.52 -2.56 4.81
N ALA A 156 -6.47 -2.80 6.12
CA ALA A 156 -5.35 -2.40 6.97
C ALA A 156 -4.03 -3.06 6.52
N TYR A 157 -4.08 -4.35 6.18
CA TYR A 157 -2.95 -5.08 5.62
C TYR A 157 -2.40 -4.42 4.35
N LEU A 158 -3.27 -4.13 3.37
CA LEU A 158 -2.88 -3.50 2.12
C LEU A 158 -2.30 -2.09 2.32
N VAL A 159 -2.85 -1.32 3.27
CA VAL A 159 -2.30 -0.02 3.66
C VAL A 159 -0.88 -0.16 4.22
N LEU A 160 -0.66 -1.11 5.14
CA LEU A 160 0.64 -1.33 5.77
C LEU A 160 1.66 -1.89 4.77
N ILE A 161 1.27 -2.78 3.86
CA ILE A 161 2.14 -3.26 2.78
C ILE A 161 2.51 -2.12 1.82
N GLY A 162 1.56 -1.26 1.46
CA GLY A 162 1.88 -0.07 0.67
C GLY A 162 2.80 0.90 1.44
N ALA A 163 2.62 1.07 2.74
CA ALA A 163 3.53 1.87 3.58
C ALA A 163 4.96 1.29 3.60
N LEU A 164 5.07 -0.04 3.71
CA LEU A 164 6.34 -0.76 3.64
C LEU A 164 7.01 -0.57 2.27
N ALA A 165 6.25 -0.72 1.18
CA ALA A 165 6.73 -0.53 -0.18
C ALA A 165 7.19 0.92 -0.42
N PHE A 166 6.49 1.90 0.14
CA PHE A 166 6.90 3.31 0.12
C PHE A 166 8.24 3.52 0.83
N GLY A 167 8.39 3.00 2.06
CA GLY A 167 9.64 3.06 2.81
C GLY A 167 10.80 2.38 2.09
N PHE A 168 10.53 1.21 1.49
CA PHE A 168 11.52 0.49 0.69
C PHE A 168 11.93 1.26 -0.57
N ALA A 169 10.97 1.89 -1.26
CA ALA A 169 11.27 2.75 -2.41
C ALA A 169 12.12 3.96 -2.04
N LEU A 170 11.91 4.57 -0.87
CA LEU A 170 12.79 5.63 -0.35
C LEU A 170 14.22 5.13 -0.11
N LEU A 171 14.35 3.89 0.39
CA LEU A 171 15.66 3.28 0.65
C LEU A 171 16.42 2.95 -0.65
N VAL A 172 15.72 2.42 -1.66
CA VAL A 172 16.30 1.96 -2.93
C VAL A 172 16.52 3.12 -3.93
N ARG A 173 15.68 4.16 -3.90
CA ARG A 173 15.72 5.36 -4.77
C ARG A 173 15.68 5.08 -6.29
N ARG A 174 15.19 3.91 -6.69
CA ARG A 174 15.02 3.53 -8.10
C ARG A 174 13.71 2.79 -8.29
N LEU A 175 12.96 3.15 -9.33
CA LEU A 175 11.63 2.58 -9.60
C LEU A 175 11.67 1.05 -9.80
N MET A 176 12.42 0.60 -10.80
CA MET A 176 12.43 -0.82 -11.19
C MET A 176 12.99 -1.73 -10.09
N PRO A 177 14.13 -1.42 -9.43
CA PRO A 177 14.62 -2.26 -8.34
C PRO A 177 13.72 -2.24 -7.09
N ALA A 178 13.04 -1.12 -6.80
CA ALA A 178 12.09 -1.08 -5.69
C ALA A 178 10.86 -1.98 -5.96
N LEU A 179 10.29 -1.90 -7.17
CA LEU A 179 9.19 -2.77 -7.58
C LEU A 179 9.61 -4.23 -7.60
N ALA A 180 10.68 -4.55 -8.32
CA ALA A 180 11.16 -5.93 -8.43
C ALA A 180 11.51 -6.51 -7.06
N GLY A 181 12.19 -5.74 -6.20
CA GLY A 181 12.56 -6.18 -4.86
C GLY A 181 11.34 -6.47 -3.98
N MET A 182 10.38 -5.53 -3.92
CA MET A 182 9.20 -5.70 -3.07
C MET A 182 8.29 -6.84 -3.57
N LEU A 183 8.06 -6.92 -4.88
CA LEU A 183 7.25 -7.99 -5.47
C LEU A 183 7.93 -9.35 -5.31
N THR A 184 9.25 -9.45 -5.54
CA THR A 184 9.99 -10.70 -5.33
C THR A 184 9.96 -11.12 -3.86
N ALA A 185 10.15 -10.18 -2.93
CA ALA A 185 10.14 -10.46 -1.50
C ALA A 185 8.80 -11.06 -1.05
N VAL A 186 7.69 -10.47 -1.47
CA VAL A 186 6.35 -10.83 -0.99
C VAL A 186 5.70 -11.97 -1.80
N LEU A 187 5.92 -12.05 -3.12
CA LEU A 187 5.25 -13.04 -3.97
C LEU A 187 6.06 -14.31 -4.20
N ILE A 188 7.38 -14.26 -4.02
CA ILE A 188 8.26 -15.40 -4.31
C ILE A 188 8.98 -15.83 -3.05
N LEU A 189 9.80 -14.94 -2.48
CA LEU A 189 10.69 -15.29 -1.38
C LEU A 189 9.90 -15.68 -0.12
N SER A 190 8.89 -14.90 0.26
CA SER A 190 8.09 -15.19 1.45
C SER A 190 7.33 -16.52 1.36
N PRO A 191 6.53 -16.81 0.30
CA PRO A 191 5.88 -18.11 0.16
C PRO A 191 6.86 -19.29 0.15
N LEU A 192 8.01 -19.15 -0.53
CA LEU A 192 9.05 -20.18 -0.52
C LEU A 192 9.62 -20.39 0.88
N LEU A 193 9.95 -19.34 1.62
CA LEU A 193 10.46 -19.46 2.98
C LEU A 193 9.42 -20.04 3.94
N ARG A 194 8.14 -19.71 3.77
CA ARG A 194 7.03 -20.28 4.57
C ARG A 194 6.89 -21.79 4.39
N ALA A 195 7.22 -22.31 3.20
CA ALA A 195 7.25 -23.76 2.98
C ALA A 195 8.43 -24.45 3.68
N GLN A 196 9.50 -23.72 3.98
CA GLN A 196 10.76 -24.29 4.46
C GLN A 196 11.01 -24.07 5.96
N THR A 197 10.46 -23.02 6.57
CA THR A 197 10.73 -22.66 7.97
C THR A 197 9.58 -21.93 8.66
N GLU A 198 9.37 -22.21 9.94
CA GLU A 198 8.41 -21.48 10.78
C GLU A 198 8.79 -20.01 11.01
N HIS A 199 10.08 -19.67 10.91
CA HIS A 199 10.55 -18.30 11.11
C HIS A 199 10.03 -17.34 10.05
N ALA A 200 9.64 -17.86 8.88
CA ALA A 200 9.03 -17.07 7.81
C ALA A 200 7.69 -16.43 8.23
N ARG A 201 7.06 -16.88 9.32
CA ARG A 201 5.85 -16.24 9.86
C ARG A 201 6.07 -14.79 10.28
N TRP A 202 7.30 -14.40 10.59
CA TRP A 202 7.68 -13.04 11.00
C TRP A 202 7.97 -12.12 9.81
N LEU A 203 7.88 -12.63 8.58
CA LEU A 203 7.97 -11.81 7.37
C LEU A 203 6.77 -10.87 7.29
N PRO A 204 6.92 -9.69 6.66
CA PRO A 204 5.89 -8.65 6.70
C PRO A 204 4.54 -9.09 6.15
N ASP A 205 4.53 -9.76 4.99
CA ASP A 205 3.31 -10.25 4.35
C ASP A 205 2.72 -11.44 5.10
N ALA A 206 3.56 -12.35 5.59
CA ALA A 206 3.13 -13.52 6.36
C ALA A 206 2.47 -13.11 7.69
N ALA A 207 3.13 -12.23 8.46
CA ALA A 207 2.60 -11.71 9.72
C ALA A 207 1.35 -10.87 9.49
N GLY A 208 1.38 -9.98 8.49
CA GLY A 208 0.24 -9.13 8.15
C GLY A 208 -0.99 -9.91 7.68
N SER A 209 -0.80 -11.08 7.05
CA SER A 209 -1.91 -11.89 6.57
C SER A 209 -2.87 -12.34 7.66
N GLN A 210 -2.45 -12.38 8.93
CA GLN A 210 -3.29 -12.69 10.09
C GLN A 210 -4.45 -11.72 10.30
N LEU A 211 -4.38 -10.53 9.69
CA LEU A 211 -5.47 -9.55 9.73
C LEU A 211 -6.70 -9.97 8.92
N PHE A 212 -6.52 -10.79 7.86
CA PHE A 212 -7.60 -11.13 6.93
C PHE A 212 -7.74 -12.63 6.65
N ALA A 213 -6.70 -13.43 6.91
CA ALA A 213 -6.74 -14.87 6.66
C ALA A 213 -7.85 -15.53 7.48
N ALA A 214 -8.60 -16.45 6.86
CA ALA A 214 -9.66 -17.19 7.54
C ALA A 214 -9.10 -18.19 8.57
N GLY A 215 -7.96 -18.83 8.26
CA GLY A 215 -7.20 -19.67 9.18
C GLY A 215 -6.13 -18.87 9.92
N GLY A 216 -6.16 -18.90 11.26
CA GLY A 216 -5.16 -18.26 12.10
C GLY A 216 -3.84 -19.03 12.17
N ASP A 217 -2.76 -18.30 12.38
CA ASP A 217 -1.46 -18.85 12.74
C ASP A 217 -1.47 -19.32 14.22
N PRO A 218 -0.81 -20.45 14.56
CA PRO A 218 -0.83 -20.97 15.93
C PRO A 218 -0.11 -20.09 16.95
N VAL A 219 0.69 -19.12 16.53
CA VAL A 219 1.47 -18.22 17.40
C VAL A 219 1.06 -16.77 17.23
N LEU A 220 0.89 -16.30 15.99
CA LEU A 220 0.55 -14.91 15.71
C LEU A 220 -0.96 -14.69 15.73
N THR A 221 -1.42 -13.92 16.71
CA THR A 221 -2.77 -13.34 16.70
C THR A 221 -2.88 -12.26 15.61
N PRO A 222 -4.09 -11.89 15.15
CA PRO A 222 -4.27 -10.80 14.19
C PRO A 222 -3.57 -9.50 14.60
N LEU A 223 -3.69 -9.13 15.88
CA LEU A 223 -3.00 -7.96 16.44
C LEU A 223 -1.48 -8.16 16.48
N GLY A 224 -1.00 -9.33 16.88
CA GLY A 224 0.43 -9.65 16.89
C GLY A 224 1.05 -9.54 15.49
N GLY A 225 0.38 -10.11 14.49
CA GLY A 225 0.78 -10.01 13.08
C GLY A 225 0.80 -8.56 12.57
N ALA A 226 -0.21 -7.76 12.93
CA ALA A 226 -0.26 -6.34 12.59
C ALA A 226 0.89 -5.54 13.22
N LEU A 227 1.25 -5.81 14.48
CA LEU A 227 2.36 -5.15 15.16
C LEU A 227 3.72 -5.51 14.55
N VAL A 228 3.91 -6.77 14.15
CA VAL A 228 5.12 -7.22 13.45
C VAL A 228 5.26 -6.51 12.10
N LEU A 229 4.19 -6.46 11.30
CA LEU A 229 4.20 -5.73 10.03
C LEU A 229 4.45 -4.22 10.26
N LEU A 230 3.82 -3.62 11.27
CA LEU A 230 4.07 -2.23 11.63
C LEU A 230 5.53 -1.99 12.03
N ALA A 231 6.15 -2.90 12.78
CA ALA A 231 7.56 -2.81 13.12
C ALA A 231 8.46 -2.82 11.87
N TRP A 232 8.16 -3.66 10.88
CA TRP A 232 8.83 -3.66 9.58
C TRP A 232 8.64 -2.33 8.83
N VAL A 233 7.41 -1.80 8.79
CA VAL A 233 7.11 -0.49 8.19
C VAL A 233 7.94 0.62 8.84
N VAL A 234 8.00 0.66 10.17
CA VAL A 234 8.77 1.66 10.92
C VAL A 234 10.26 1.49 10.68
N ALA A 235 10.79 0.27 10.74
CA ALA A 235 12.22 0.00 10.55
C ALA A 235 12.69 0.39 9.13
N VAL A 236 12.01 -0.09 8.09
CA VAL A 236 12.35 0.20 6.69
C VAL A 236 12.06 1.66 6.34
N GLY A 237 10.95 2.21 6.83
CA GLY A 237 10.58 3.61 6.65
C GLY A 237 11.59 4.57 7.29
N ALA A 238 12.04 4.29 8.52
CA ALA A 238 13.08 5.06 9.19
C ALA A 238 14.41 4.97 8.45
N ALA A 239 14.83 3.77 8.02
CA ALA A 239 16.04 3.60 7.22
C ALA A 239 15.98 4.40 5.89
N GLY A 240 14.84 4.35 5.20
CA GLY A 240 14.60 5.13 3.98
C GLY A 240 14.62 6.64 4.21
N ALA A 241 13.95 7.11 5.27
CA ALA A 241 13.92 8.52 5.66
C ALA A 241 15.31 9.06 6.07
N LEU A 242 16.07 8.29 6.85
CA LEU A 242 17.44 8.63 7.24
C LEU A 242 18.38 8.71 6.04
N ARG A 243 18.27 7.75 5.11
CA ARG A 243 19.06 7.76 3.87
C ARG A 243 18.72 8.99 3.01
N PHE A 244 17.44 9.30 2.86
CA PHE A 244 16.97 10.49 2.14
C PHE A 244 17.52 11.78 2.76
N ALA A 245 17.47 11.89 4.09
CA ALA A 245 18.01 13.04 4.81
C ALA A 245 19.52 13.22 4.64
N ARG A 246 20.29 12.12 4.61
CA ARG A 246 21.76 12.13 4.47
C ARG A 246 22.24 12.40 3.04
N SER A 247 21.51 11.93 2.03
CA SER A 247 21.98 12.01 0.64
C SER A 247 21.73 13.34 -0.07
N ASP A 248 20.97 14.24 0.57
CA ASP A 248 20.72 15.59 0.05
C ASP A 248 21.57 16.65 0.78
N ALA A 249 22.41 16.25 1.75
CA ALA A 249 23.42 17.08 2.41
C ALA A 249 24.72 17.08 1.59
#